data_AF-A0A4U9UH09-F1
#
_entry.id   AF-A0A4U9UH09-F1
#
_cell.length_a   1.000
_cell.length_b   1.000
_cell.length_c   1.000
_cell.angle_alpha   90.00
_cell.angle_beta   90.00
_cell.angle_gamma   90.00
#
_symmetry.space_group_name_H-M   'P 1'
#
loop_
_entity.id
_entity.type
_entity.pdbx_description
1 polymer ?
#
loop_
_entity_poly.entity_id
_entity_poly.type
_entity_poly.pdbx_seq_one_letter_code
_entity_poly.pdbx_strand_id
1 'polypeptide(L)' 'MQIANVQAGTGSNNVIPGEMFVQFNFRFSTELTDALIKQRVQELLGPP' A
#
# COMPACT_ATOMS: atom_id res chain seq x y z
N MET A 1 8.60 -6.24 -3.63
CA MET A 1 7.44 -5.87 -2.79
C MET A 1 6.55 -7.08 -2.62
N GLN A 2 6.01 -7.32 -1.44
CA GLN A 2 5.01 -8.36 -1.19
C GLN A 2 3.82 -7.74 -0.46
N ILE A 3 2.60 -8.01 -0.91
CA ILE A 3 1.38 -7.58 -0.22
C ILE A 3 1.00 -8.68 0.76
N ALA A 4 0.87 -8.32 2.04
CA ALA A 4 0.53 -9.24 3.11
C ALA A 4 -0.97 -9.27 3.39
N ASN A 5 -1.63 -8.10 3.34
CA ASN A 5 -3.05 -7.96 3.61
C ASN A 5 -3.68 -6.90 2.70
N VAL A 6 -4.92 -7.15 2.27
CA VAL A 6 -5.79 -6.19 1.57
C VAL A 6 -7.18 -6.30 2.18
N GLN A 7 -7.75 -5.16 2.58
CA GLN A 7 -9.07 -5.08 3.21
C GLN A 7 -9.83 -3.91 2.60
N ALA A 8 -10.97 -4.19 2.01
CA ALA A 8 -11.95 -3.21 1.57
C ALA A 8 -13.33 -3.84 1.74
N GLY A 9 -14.26 -3.12 2.35
CA GLY A 9 -15.57 -3.68 2.63
C GLY A 9 -16.31 -2.90 3.69
N THR A 10 -17.63 -2.86 3.54
CA THR A 10 -18.56 -2.36 4.57
C THR A 10 -19.26 -3.50 5.29
N GLY A 11 -19.00 -4.76 4.89
CA GLY A 11 -19.75 -5.94 5.32
C GLY A 11 -21.05 -6.19 4.55
N SER A 12 -21.47 -5.25 3.69
CA SER A 12 -22.63 -5.39 2.80
C SER A 12 -22.21 -5.64 1.35
N ASN A 13 -22.96 -6.47 0.62
CA ASN A 13 -22.68 -6.79 -0.78
C ASN A 13 -23.19 -5.75 -1.78
N ASN A 14 -23.87 -4.69 -1.32
CA ASN A 14 -24.52 -3.67 -2.12
C ASN A 14 -24.07 -2.24 -1.77
N VAL A 15 -22.99 -2.08 -1.01
CA VAL A 15 -22.42 -0.78 -0.66
C VAL A 15 -20.96 -0.75 -1.09
N ILE A 16 -20.60 0.26 -1.88
CA ILE A 16 -19.21 0.49 -2.30
C ILE A 16 -18.41 0.99 -1.09
N PRO A 17 -17.26 0.38 -0.74
CA PRO A 17 -16.42 0.87 0.35
C PRO A 17 -15.81 2.24 0.03
N GLY A 18 -15.78 3.14 1.02
CA GLY A 18 -15.16 4.46 0.88
C GLY A 18 -13.64 4.46 1.01
N GLU A 19 -13.05 3.37 1.50
CA GLU A 19 -11.62 3.21 1.72
C GLU A 19 -11.16 1.77 1.46
N MET A 20 -9.86 1.62 1.20
CA MET A 20 -9.18 0.35 1.08
C MET A 20 -7.87 0.41 1.86
N PHE A 21 -7.70 -0.54 2.77
CA PHE A 21 -6.45 -0.73 3.50
C PHE A 21 -5.58 -1.76 2.80
N VAL A 22 -4.31 -1.40 2.58
CA VAL A 22 -3.30 -2.30 1.99
C VAL A 22 -2.07 -2.31 2.88
N GLN A 23 -1.66 -3.51 3.31
CA GLN A 23 -0.41 -3.72 4.03
C GLN A 23 0.56 -4.51 3.14
N PHE A 24 1.75 -3.96 2.94
CA PHE A 24 2.81 -4.59 2.17
C PHE A 24 4.16 -4.48 2.87
N ASN A 25 5.10 -5.31 2.45
CA ASN A 25 6.46 -5.34 2.95
C ASN A 25 7.48 -5.33 1.80
N PHE A 26 8.59 -4.62 2.04
CA PHE A 26 9.79 -4.71 1.21
C PHE A 26 10.87 -5.42 2.02
N ARG A 27 11.36 -6.54 1.49
CA ARG A 27 12.69 -7.05 1.81
C ARG A 27 13.63 -6.48 0.76
N PHE A 28 14.57 -5.63 1.17
CA PHE A 28 15.44 -4.90 0.27
C PHE A 28 16.92 -5.04 0.69
N SER A 29 17.82 -4.95 -0.30
CA SER A 29 19.27 -5.04 -0.09
C SER A 29 19.83 -3.73 0.45
N THR A 30 21.12 -3.71 0.81
CA THR A 30 21.83 -2.52 1.28
C THR A 30 21.99 -1.42 0.24
N GLU A 31 21.70 -1.70 -1.03
CA GLU A 31 21.71 -0.70 -2.12
C GLU A 31 20.49 0.23 -2.07
N LEU A 32 19.45 -0.14 -1.30
CA LEU A 32 18.24 0.65 -1.12
C LEU A 32 18.13 1.15 0.32
N THR A 33 17.52 2.32 0.48
CA THR A 33 17.17 2.90 1.79
C THR A 33 15.66 2.93 1.96
N ASP A 34 15.20 2.95 3.21
CA ASP A 34 13.77 3.05 3.52
C ASP A 34 13.17 4.37 3.02
N ALA A 35 13.93 5.46 3.08
CA ALA A 35 13.53 6.77 2.56
C ALA A 35 13.27 6.73 1.05
N LEU A 36 14.17 6.10 0.26
CA LEU A 36 13.99 5.98 -1.18
C LEU A 36 12.76 5.14 -1.53
N ILE A 37 12.52 4.05 -0.80
CA ILE A 37 11.35 3.20 -0.99
C ILE A 37 10.06 3.99 -0.72
N LYS A 38 9.99 4.72 0.40
CA LYS A 38 8.84 5.56 0.75
C LYS A 38 8.56 6.62 -0.31
N GLN A 39 9.60 7.34 -0.75
CA GLN A 39 9.48 8.36 -1.79
C GLN A 39 8.90 7.77 -3.08
N ARG A 40 9.46 6.64 -3.56
CA ARG A 40 8.98 5.99 -4.79
C ARG A 40 7.54 5.52 -4.67
N VAL A 41 7.12 5.00 -3.52
CA VAL A 41 5.73 4.61 -3.29
C VAL A 41 4.80 5.82 -3.35
N GLN A 42 5.18 6.94 -2.74
CA GLN A 42 4.39 8.19 -2.80
C GLN A 42 4.30 8.73 -4.23
N GLU A 43 5.41 8.75 -4.97
CA GLU A 43 5.42 9.16 -6.39
C GLU A 43 4.50 8.29 -7.26
N LEU A 44 4.44 6.98 -7.00
CA LEU A 44 3.57 6.05 -7.73
C LEU A 44 2.08 6.23 -7.41
N LEU A 45 1.74 6.53 -6.16
CA LEU A 45 0.35 6.76 -5.74
C LEU A 45 -0.15 8.17 -6.10
N GLY A 46 0.78 9.09 -6.38
CA GLY A 46 0.48 10.50 -6.61
C GLY A 46 0.47 11.32 -5.32
N PRO A 47 0.36 12.65 -5.44
CA PRO A 47 0.23 13.51 -4.28
C PRO A 47 -1.02 13.15 -3.46
N PRO A 48 -0.98 13.31 -2.13
CA PRO A 48 -2.14 13.09 -1.27
C PRO A 48 -3.30 14.05 -1.58
#